data_AF-A0A661DWM1-F1
#
_entry.id   AF-A0A661DWM1-F1
#
_cell.length_a   1.000
_cell.length_b   1.000
_cell.length_c   1.000
_cell.angle_alpha   90.00
_cell.angle_beta   90.00
_cell.angle_gamma   90.00
#
_symmetry.space_group_name_H-M   'P 1'
#
loop_
_entity.id
_entity.type
_entity.pdbx_description
1 polymer ?
#
loop_
_entity_poly.entity_id
_entity_poly.type
_entity_poly.pdbx_seq_one_letter_code
_entity_poly.pdbx_strand_id
1 'polypeptide(L)'
;EKLHKSDPDRIAYRLALARIMTAAKQYPQALQVYADTLELYPGEMTVVLPYATTLLSSGQADEAYTLLTDIANRNPTNPQVHKLLAQAAGITGHSVQTHTAMSQYYFLNGYTNQAIEQLKLAEKSSKLTSYQMARIQARITNLEELLDLEKLE
;
A
#
# COMPACT_ATOMS: atom_id res chain seq x y z
N GLU A 1 8.90 -38.12 0.29
CA GLU A 1 9.79 -37.01 -0.09
C GLU A 1 9.18 -35.70 0.40
N LYS A 2 9.91 -34.94 1.22
CA LYS A 2 9.42 -33.66 1.78
C LYS A 2 9.53 -32.59 0.70
N LEU A 3 8.39 -32.15 0.19
CA LEU A 3 8.26 -30.99 -0.69
C LEU A 3 8.87 -29.77 0.02
N HIS A 4 10.07 -29.33 -0.39
CA HIS A 4 10.68 -28.10 0.10
C HIS A 4 9.78 -26.93 -0.29
N LYS A 5 9.00 -26.45 0.68
CA LYS A 5 8.32 -25.15 0.59
C LYS A 5 9.38 -24.09 0.31
N SER A 6 9.27 -23.48 -0.87
CA SER A 6 9.90 -22.21 -1.22
C SER A 6 11.42 -22.23 -1.30
N ASP A 7 11.95 -22.55 -2.48
CA ASP A 7 13.36 -22.35 -2.84
C ASP A 7 13.72 -20.85 -2.74
N PRO A 8 14.36 -20.37 -1.63
CA PRO A 8 14.57 -18.95 -1.38
C PRO A 8 15.55 -18.34 -2.40
N ASP A 9 16.45 -19.17 -2.93
CA ASP A 9 17.42 -18.77 -3.95
C ASP A 9 16.72 -18.45 -5.27
N ARG A 10 15.63 -19.17 -5.57
CA ARG A 10 14.84 -18.98 -6.79
C ARG A 10 14.02 -17.68 -6.76
N ILE A 11 13.43 -17.32 -5.62
CA ILE A 11 12.72 -16.03 -5.47
C ILE A 11 13.73 -14.87 -5.48
N ALA A 12 14.86 -15.00 -4.76
CA ALA A 12 15.89 -13.97 -4.74
C ALA A 12 16.44 -13.67 -6.14
N TYR A 13 16.73 -14.71 -6.93
CA TYR A 13 17.17 -14.56 -8.32
C TYR A 13 16.13 -13.84 -9.20
N ARG A 14 14.86 -14.26 -9.14
CA ARG A 14 13.76 -13.63 -9.89
C ARG A 14 13.58 -12.16 -9.53
N LEU A 15 13.64 -11.83 -8.23
CA LEU A 15 13.55 -10.46 -7.74
C LEU A 15 14.73 -9.61 -8.21
N ALA A 16 15.95 -10.14 -8.16
CA ALA A 16 17.13 -9.44 -8.65
C ALA A 16 17.02 -9.14 -10.16
N LEU A 17 16.60 -10.13 -10.95
CA LEU A 17 16.37 -9.97 -12.40
C LEU A 17 15.34 -8.88 -12.69
N ALA A 18 14.17 -8.94 -12.04
CA ALA A 18 13.12 -7.96 -12.22
C ALA A 18 13.56 -6.54 -11.82
N ARG A 19 14.33 -6.40 -10.72
CA ARG A 19 14.89 -5.10 -10.29
C ARG A 19 15.87 -4.53 -11.30
N ILE A 20 16.74 -5.36 -11.89
CA ILE A 20 17.66 -4.94 -12.94
C ILE A 20 16.87 -4.45 -14.17
N MET A 21 15.84 -5.19 -14.58
CA MET A 21 14.96 -4.77 -15.69
C MET A 21 14.24 -3.46 -15.38
N THR A 22 13.70 -3.28 -14.17
CA THR A 22 13.09 -2.01 -13.73
C THR A 22 14.09 -0.86 -13.80
N ALA A 23 15.32 -1.05 -13.31
CA ALA A 23 16.38 -0.04 -13.36
C ALA A 23 16.78 0.32 -14.80
N ALA A 24 16.75 -0.67 -15.70
CA ALA A 24 16.96 -0.48 -17.14
C ALA A 24 15.73 0.08 -17.87
N LYS A 25 14.64 0.42 -17.16
CA LYS A 25 13.34 0.87 -17.70
C LYS A 25 12.68 -0.13 -18.67
N GLN A 26 13.07 -1.40 -18.57
CA GLN A 26 12.46 -2.53 -19.26
C GLN A 26 11.20 -2.97 -18.51
N TYR A 27 10.25 -2.05 -18.37
CA TYR A 27 9.08 -2.24 -17.51
C TYR A 27 8.24 -3.46 -17.91
N PRO A 28 7.90 -3.72 -19.19
CA PRO A 28 7.09 -4.88 -19.54
C PRO A 28 7.70 -6.21 -19.08
N GLN A 29 9.02 -6.37 -19.26
CA GLN A 29 9.75 -7.57 -18.84
C GLN A 29 9.81 -7.68 -17.32
N ALA A 30 10.11 -6.58 -16.62
CA ALA A 30 10.17 -6.55 -15.17
C ALA A 30 8.81 -6.94 -14.54
N LEU A 31 7.74 -6.34 -15.06
CA LEU A 31 6.36 -6.58 -14.59
C LEU A 31 5.94 -8.03 -14.80
N GLN A 32 6.28 -8.64 -15.96
CA GLN A 32 6.01 -10.05 -16.19
C GLN A 32 6.73 -10.93 -15.16
N VAL A 33 8.03 -10.68 -14.91
CA VAL A 33 8.78 -11.45 -13.91
C VAL A 33 8.18 -11.28 -12.51
N TYR A 34 7.74 -10.07 -12.14
CA TYR A 34 7.07 -9.84 -10.87
C TYR A 34 5.72 -10.57 -10.78
N ALA A 35 4.89 -10.50 -11.82
CA ALA A 35 3.59 -11.18 -11.87
C ALA A 35 3.74 -12.70 -11.73
N ASP A 36 4.62 -13.31 -12.54
CA ASP A 36 4.92 -14.74 -12.46
C ASP A 36 5.44 -15.15 -11.07
N THR A 37 6.26 -14.28 -10.46
CA THR A 37 6.79 -14.54 -9.12
C THR A 37 5.71 -14.43 -8.06
N LEU A 38 4.76 -13.50 -8.20
CA LEU A 38 3.65 -13.34 -7.27
C LEU A 38 2.66 -14.52 -7.35
N GLU A 39 2.47 -15.13 -8.53
CA GLU A 39 1.69 -16.37 -8.65
C GLU A 39 2.32 -17.53 -7.87
N LEU A 40 3.65 -17.63 -7.90
CA LEU A 40 4.39 -18.65 -7.16
C LEU A 40 4.45 -18.38 -5.66
N TYR A 41 4.46 -17.11 -5.26
CA TYR A 41 4.61 -16.66 -3.88
C TYR A 41 3.53 -15.60 -3.53
N PRO A 42 2.26 -16.02 -3.42
CA PRO A 42 1.14 -15.09 -3.26
C PRO A 42 1.23 -14.34 -1.92
N GLY A 43 1.12 -13.01 -1.98
CA GLY A 43 1.17 -12.16 -0.79
C GLY A 43 2.57 -11.91 -0.23
N GLU A 44 3.64 -12.36 -0.89
CA GLU A 44 5.01 -12.13 -0.45
C GLU A 44 5.42 -10.66 -0.64
N MET A 45 5.58 -9.93 0.47
CA MET A 45 5.82 -8.48 0.45
C MET A 45 7.11 -8.09 -0.25
N THR A 46 8.11 -8.96 -0.25
CA THR A 46 9.37 -8.75 -0.97
C THR A 46 9.20 -8.73 -2.49
N VAL A 47 8.09 -9.27 -3.01
CA VAL A 47 7.65 -9.20 -4.42
C VAL A 47 6.65 -8.07 -4.63
N VAL A 48 5.64 -7.96 -3.76
CA VAL A 48 4.54 -7.00 -3.91
C VAL A 48 5.01 -5.56 -3.95
N LEU A 49 5.89 -5.15 -3.03
CA LEU A 49 6.36 -3.77 -2.94
C LEU A 49 7.13 -3.31 -4.19
N PRO A 50 8.16 -4.04 -4.67
CA PRO A 50 8.85 -3.64 -5.89
C PRO A 50 7.98 -3.78 -7.14
N TYR A 51 7.04 -4.74 -7.17
CA TYR A 51 6.08 -4.86 -8.27
C TYR A 51 5.20 -3.61 -8.36
N ALA A 52 4.54 -3.24 -7.26
CA ALA A 52 3.70 -2.04 -7.19
C ALA A 52 4.47 -0.75 -7.48
N THR A 53 5.72 -0.66 -7.03
CA THR A 53 6.61 0.47 -7.35
C THR A 53 6.92 0.54 -8.86
N THR A 54 7.12 -0.62 -9.50
CA THR A 54 7.36 -0.73 -10.95
C THR A 54 6.11 -0.39 -11.75
N LEU A 55 4.92 -0.82 -11.30
CA LEU A 55 3.63 -0.41 -11.88
C LEU A 55 3.50 1.12 -11.86
N LEU A 56 3.75 1.75 -10.71
CA LEU A 56 3.70 3.22 -10.59
C LEU A 56 4.73 3.92 -11.49
N SER A 57 5.96 3.39 -11.56
CA SER A 57 7.04 3.96 -12.37
C SER A 57 6.80 3.83 -13.88
N SER A 58 6.01 2.84 -14.30
CA SER A 58 5.66 2.57 -15.70
C SER A 58 4.33 3.23 -16.12
N GLY A 59 3.69 3.98 -15.22
CA GLY A 59 2.43 4.67 -15.49
C GLY A 59 1.17 3.82 -15.28
N GLN A 60 1.30 2.58 -14.81
CA GLN A 60 0.19 1.65 -14.55
C GLN A 60 -0.39 1.85 -13.14
N ALA A 61 -0.77 3.09 -12.83
CA ALA A 61 -1.21 3.46 -11.48
C ALA A 61 -2.54 2.81 -11.08
N ASP A 62 -3.46 2.56 -12.01
CA ASP A 62 -4.73 1.85 -11.75
C ASP A 62 -4.50 0.39 -11.33
N GLU A 63 -3.57 -0.30 -11.99
CA GLU A 63 -3.17 -1.67 -11.63
C GLU A 63 -2.49 -1.69 -10.26
N ALA A 64 -1.59 -0.73 -9.99
CA ALA A 64 -0.97 -0.57 -8.69
C ALA A 64 -2.02 -0.33 -7.58
N TYR A 65 -2.99 0.56 -7.83
CA TYR A 65 -4.07 0.86 -6.90
C TYR A 65 -4.91 -0.38 -6.59
N THR A 66 -5.27 -1.15 -7.62
CA THR A 66 -6.05 -2.39 -7.46
C THR A 66 -5.28 -3.43 -6.63
N LEU A 67 -4.02 -3.69 -6.99
CA LEU A 67 -3.14 -4.60 -6.26
C LEU A 67 -2.99 -4.18 -4.78
N LEU A 68 -2.62 -2.93 -4.54
CA LEU A 68 -2.34 -2.44 -3.20
C LEU A 68 -3.58 -2.34 -2.33
N THR A 69 -4.77 -2.14 -2.92
CA THR A 69 -6.04 -2.18 -2.18
C THR A 69 -6.30 -3.59 -1.64
N ASP A 70 -6.15 -4.63 -2.47
CA ASP A 70 -6.29 -6.02 -2.03
C ASP A 70 -5.25 -6.36 -0.94
N ILE A 71 -3.99 -5.98 -1.15
CA ILE A 71 -2.92 -6.23 -0.18
C ILE A 71 -3.16 -5.49 1.14
N ALA A 72 -3.58 -4.22 1.11
CA ALA A 72 -3.89 -3.45 2.32
C ALA A 72 -5.05 -4.06 3.12
N ASN A 73 -6.03 -4.67 2.45
CA ASN A 73 -7.14 -5.35 3.11
C ASN A 73 -6.69 -6.66 3.80
N ARG A 74 -5.74 -7.39 3.20
CA ARG A 74 -5.21 -8.66 3.76
C ARG A 74 -4.14 -8.43 4.81
N ASN A 75 -3.27 -7.45 4.60
CA ASN A 75 -2.09 -7.14 5.41
C ASN A 75 -2.09 -5.64 5.81
N PRO A 76 -2.97 -5.24 6.73
CA PRO A 76 -3.20 -3.83 7.05
C PRO A 76 -2.06 -3.16 7.83
N THR A 77 -1.07 -3.92 8.30
CA THR A 77 -0.02 -3.45 9.22
C THR A 77 1.28 -3.05 8.53
N ASN A 78 1.41 -3.19 7.21
CA ASN A 78 2.61 -2.78 6.50
C ASN A 78 2.52 -1.30 6.06
N PRO A 79 3.29 -0.37 6.64
CA PRO A 79 3.20 1.05 6.30
C PRO A 79 3.54 1.33 4.84
N GLN A 80 4.51 0.61 4.27
CA GLN A 80 4.95 0.86 2.90
C GLN A 80 3.85 0.54 1.87
N VAL A 81 3.00 -0.44 2.15
CA VAL A 81 1.81 -0.74 1.33
C VAL A 81 0.88 0.48 1.30
N HIS A 82 0.58 1.06 2.46
CA HIS A 82 -0.31 2.22 2.55
C HIS A 82 0.27 3.48 1.89
N LYS A 83 1.59 3.67 1.98
CA LYS A 83 2.27 4.76 1.27
C LYS A 83 2.14 4.64 -0.24
N LEU A 84 2.42 3.46 -0.79
CA LEU A 84 2.26 3.22 -2.23
C LEU A 84 0.79 3.28 -2.64
N LEU A 85 -0.13 2.82 -1.80
CA LEU A 85 -1.56 2.89 -2.06
C LEU A 85 -2.03 4.33 -2.15
N ALA A 86 -1.59 5.19 -1.23
CA ALA A 86 -1.90 6.61 -1.27
C ALA A 86 -1.37 7.28 -2.55
N GLN A 87 -0.15 6.93 -2.98
CA GLN A 87 0.42 7.42 -4.24
C GLN A 87 -0.40 6.96 -5.45
N ALA A 88 -0.73 5.67 -5.54
CA ALA A 88 -1.53 5.12 -6.62
C ALA A 88 -2.92 5.76 -6.68
N ALA A 89 -3.59 5.88 -5.52
CA ALA A 89 -4.87 6.54 -5.37
C ALA A 89 -4.82 8.02 -5.80
N GLY A 90 -3.75 8.74 -5.45
CA GLY A 90 -3.57 10.14 -5.82
C GLY A 90 -3.43 10.34 -7.33
N ILE A 91 -2.63 9.49 -7.99
CA ILE A 91 -2.44 9.51 -9.45
C ILE A 91 -3.76 9.21 -10.19
N THR A 92 -4.55 8.28 -9.64
CA THR A 92 -5.82 7.81 -10.24
C THR A 92 -7.04 8.64 -9.82
N GLY A 93 -6.86 9.73 -9.06
CA GLY A 93 -7.93 10.65 -8.68
C GLY A 93 -8.84 10.19 -7.52
N HIS A 94 -8.46 9.14 -6.80
CA HIS A 94 -9.16 8.60 -5.64
C HIS A 94 -8.82 9.39 -4.35
N SER A 95 -9.18 10.68 -4.31
CA SER A 95 -8.76 11.61 -3.25
C SER A 95 -9.11 11.16 -1.83
N VAL A 96 -10.28 10.56 -1.59
CA VAL A 96 -10.64 10.02 -0.26
C VAL A 96 -9.65 8.93 0.13
N GLN A 97 -9.39 7.99 -0.78
CA GLN A 97 -8.50 6.86 -0.55
C GLN A 97 -7.04 7.29 -0.39
N THR A 98 -6.60 8.32 -1.12
CA THR A 98 -5.27 8.93 -0.93
C THR A 98 -5.07 9.31 0.53
N HIS A 99 -6.00 10.07 1.10
CA HIS A 99 -5.89 10.57 2.45
C HIS A 99 -6.12 9.48 3.51
N THR A 100 -7.06 8.55 3.31
CA THR A 100 -7.24 7.44 4.26
C THR A 100 -6.05 6.50 4.29
N ALA A 101 -5.42 6.21 3.14
CA ALA A 101 -4.21 5.39 3.08
C ALA A 101 -3.03 6.13 3.71
N MET A 102 -2.89 7.44 3.47
CA MET A 102 -1.83 8.24 4.11
C MET A 102 -2.03 8.34 5.63
N SER A 103 -3.27 8.44 6.10
CA SER A 103 -3.58 8.36 7.53
C SER A 103 -3.06 7.05 8.14
N GLN A 104 -3.38 5.92 7.51
CA GLN A 104 -2.93 4.61 7.98
C GLN A 104 -1.40 4.48 7.93
N TYR A 105 -0.74 5.03 6.91
CA TYR A 105 0.73 5.11 6.87
C TYR A 105 1.29 5.87 8.07
N TYR A 106 0.80 7.08 8.36
CA TYR A 106 1.29 7.87 9.50
C TYR A 106 1.05 7.18 10.83
N PHE A 107 -0.15 6.61 11.02
CA PHE A 107 -0.50 5.88 12.24
C PHE A 107 0.45 4.71 12.49
N LEU A 108 0.74 3.89 11.47
CA LEU A 108 1.64 2.74 11.59
C LEU A 108 3.10 3.13 11.87
N ASN A 109 3.47 4.40 11.66
CA ASN A 109 4.78 4.94 11.99
C ASN A 109 4.79 5.75 13.30
N GLY A 110 3.72 5.71 14.09
CA GLY A 110 3.60 6.42 15.37
C GLY A 110 3.30 7.92 15.24
N TYR A 111 2.92 8.38 14.05
CA TYR A 111 2.58 9.78 13.78
C TYR A 111 1.06 10.00 13.89
N THR A 112 0.50 9.76 15.08
CA THR A 112 -0.96 9.77 15.33
C THR A 112 -1.61 11.12 14.97
N ASN A 113 -0.96 12.23 15.29
CA ASN A 113 -1.42 13.58 14.90
C ASN A 113 -1.57 13.73 13.38
N GLN A 114 -0.52 13.41 12.62
CA GLN A 114 -0.52 13.48 11.16
C GLN A 114 -1.55 12.51 10.55
N ALA A 115 -1.78 11.37 11.19
CA ALA A 115 -2.82 10.43 10.78
C ALA A 115 -4.23 11.05 10.87
N ILE A 116 -4.52 11.79 11.94
CA ILE A 116 -5.78 12.51 12.12
C ILE A 116 -5.93 13.62 11.08
N GLU A 117 -4.87 14.41 10.83
CA GLU A 117 -4.88 15.47 9.83
C GLU A 117 -5.25 14.95 8.44
N GLN A 118 -4.69 13.81 8.03
CA GLN A 118 -5.05 13.19 6.76
C GLN A 118 -6.53 12.78 6.72
N LEU A 119 -7.10 12.23 7.80
CA LEU A 119 -8.53 11.89 7.81
C LEU A 119 -9.43 13.12 7.72
N LYS A 120 -9.03 14.24 8.36
CA LYS A 120 -9.74 15.52 8.25
C LYS A 120 -9.67 16.08 6.82
N LEU A 121 -8.60 15.81 6.07
CA LEU A 121 -8.55 16.12 4.64
C LEU A 121 -9.47 15.19 3.82
N ALA A 122 -9.51 13.90 4.14
CA ALA A 122 -10.41 12.94 3.50
C ALA A 122 -11.88 13.35 3.68
N GLU A 123 -12.26 13.77 4.90
CA GLU A 123 -13.61 14.20 5.31
C GLU A 123 -14.12 15.42 4.52
N LYS A 124 -13.23 16.32 4.09
CA LYS A 124 -13.59 17.50 3.30
C LYS A 124 -13.94 17.20 1.85
N SER A 125 -13.75 15.96 1.39
CA SER A 125 -14.05 15.56 0.02
C SER A 125 -15.57 15.55 -0.23
N SER A 126 -16.02 16.30 -1.24
CA SER A 126 -17.44 16.35 -1.62
C SER A 126 -17.99 15.05 -2.21
N LYS A 127 -17.14 14.04 -2.45
CA LYS A 127 -17.50 12.75 -3.07
C LYS A 127 -17.73 11.62 -2.07
N LEU A 128 -17.81 11.92 -0.77
CA LEU A 128 -18.00 10.91 0.28
C LEU A 128 -19.43 10.35 0.27
N THR A 129 -19.53 9.02 0.32
CA THR A 129 -20.78 8.34 0.69
C THR A 129 -21.02 8.47 2.18
N SER A 130 -22.28 8.35 2.64
CA SER A 130 -22.63 8.36 4.06
C SER A 130 -21.88 7.29 4.85
N TYR A 131 -21.64 6.13 4.25
CA TYR A 131 -20.85 5.05 4.84
C TYR A 131 -19.37 5.44 5.00
N GLN A 132 -18.75 6.04 3.99
CA GLN A 132 -17.36 6.48 4.08
C GLN A 132 -17.19 7.60 5.10
N MET A 133 -18.12 8.55 5.14
CA MET A 133 -18.15 9.63 6.14
C MET A 133 -18.17 9.06 7.56
N ALA A 134 -19.11 8.15 7.86
CA ALA A 134 -19.22 7.53 9.18
C ALA A 134 -17.93 6.77 9.58
N ARG A 135 -17.30 6.06 8.64
CA ARG A 135 -16.04 5.35 8.90
C ARG A 135 -14.87 6.28 9.18
N ILE A 136 -14.74 7.35 8.40
CA ILE A 136 -13.67 8.34 8.60
C ILE A 136 -13.84 9.02 9.94
N GLN A 137 -15.05 9.44 10.29
CA GLN A 137 -15.32 10.11 11.55
C GLN A 137 -15.07 9.20 12.75
N ALA A 138 -15.53 7.94 12.70
CA ALA A 138 -15.22 6.96 13.74
C ALA A 138 -13.71 6.74 13.90
N ARG A 139 -12.95 6.73 12.80
CA ARG A 139 -11.50 6.58 12.86
C ARG A 139 -10.81 7.82 13.42
N ILE A 140 -11.28 9.03 13.09
CA ILE A 140 -10.78 10.28 13.69
C ILE A 140 -10.97 10.22 15.20
N THR A 141 -12.18 9.93 15.69
CA THR A 141 -12.46 9.84 17.13
C THR A 141 -11.55 8.83 17.82
N ASN A 142 -11.40 7.63 17.26
CA ASN A 142 -10.52 6.61 17.83
C ASN A 142 -9.05 7.05 17.93
N LEU A 143 -8.54 7.78 16.92
CA LEU A 143 -7.16 8.26 16.93
C LEU A 143 -6.98 9.47 17.86
N GLU A 144 -8.00 10.33 17.99
CA GLU A 144 -7.98 11.45 18.95
C GLU A 144 -7.95 10.93 20.40
N GLU A 145 -8.77 9.92 20.72
CA GLU A 145 -8.73 9.23 22.02
C GLU A 145 -7.36 8.62 22.30
N LEU A 146 -6.77 7.92 21.32
CA LEU A 146 -5.44 7.33 21.46
C LEU A 146 -4.38 8.41 21.70
N LEU A 147 -4.40 9.49 20.92
CA LEU A 147 -3.46 10.59 21.05
C LEU A 147 -3.53 11.25 22.44
N ASP A 148 -4.73 11.37 23.01
CA ASP A 148 -4.88 11.92 24.36
C ASP A 148 -4.32 10.98 25.42
N LEU A 149 -4.45 9.66 25.24
CA LEU A 149 -3.77 8.67 26.10
C LEU A 149 -2.24 8.77 25.98
N GLU A 150 -1.71 8.88 24.77
CA GLU A 150 -0.26 9.04 24.52
C GLU A 150 0.35 10.27 25.22
N LYS A 151 -0.44 11.33 25.46
CA LYS A 151 0.02 12.56 26.16
C LYS A 151 0.04 12.41 27.69
N LEU A 152 -0.64 11.41 28.23
CA LEU A 152 -0.75 11.18 29.67
C LEU A 152 0.37 10.28 30.21
N GLU A 153 1.11 9.61 29.33
CA GLU A 153 2.30 8.79 29.62
C GLU A 153 3.59 9.63 29.63
#